data_AF-A0AAU7G206-F1
#
_entry.id   AF-A0AAU7G206-F1
#
_cell.length_a   1.000
_cell.length_b   1.000
_cell.length_c   1.000
_cell.angle_alpha   90.00
_cell.angle_beta   90.00
_cell.angle_gamma   90.00
#
_symmetry.space_group_name_H-M   'P 1'
#
loop_
_entity.id
_entity.type
_entity.pdbx_description
1 polymer ?
#
loop_
_entity_poly.entity_id
_entity_poly.type
_entity_poly.pdbx_seq_one_letter_code
_entity_poly.pdbx_strand_id
1 'polypeptide(L)'
;MHNDIPLKYYDIADEYATEAAEQVAESERDALAHYFQLLLTRLANNEEISEEAQQEMATEAGIRAGRIDDVANFLNQWGNE
;
A
#
# COMPACT_ATOMS: atom_id res chain seq x y z
N MET A 1 3.99 7.35 19.22
CA MET A 1 3.43 6.03 18.87
C MET A 1 4.11 5.66 17.56
N HIS A 2 5.08 4.75 17.60
CA HIS A 2 5.63 4.18 16.39
C HIS A 2 4.63 3.09 16.01
N ASN A 3 3.92 3.25 14.90
CA ASN A 3 3.22 2.11 14.33
C ASN A 3 4.34 1.19 13.86
N ASP A 4 4.66 0.15 14.65
CA ASP A 4 5.69 -0.83 14.27
C ASP A 4 5.16 -1.62 13.07
N ILE A 5 5.39 -1.09 11.87
CA ILE A 5 5.03 -1.74 10.61
C ILE A 5 5.97 -2.94 10.44
N PRO A 6 5.45 -4.19 10.33
CA PRO A 6 6.29 -5.35 10.10
C PRO A 6 7.15 -5.22 8.85
N LEU A 7 8.42 -5.67 8.92
CA LEU A 7 9.40 -5.57 7.82
C LEU A 7 8.89 -6.08 6.47
N LYS A 8 8.06 -7.13 6.47
CA LYS A 8 7.44 -7.68 5.26
C LYS A 8 6.68 -6.64 4.42
N TYR A 9 6.12 -5.59 5.05
CA TYR A 9 5.40 -4.55 4.30
C TYR A 9 6.36 -3.51 3.69
N TYR A 10 7.55 -3.33 4.27
CA TYR A 10 8.61 -2.57 3.63
C TYR A 10 9.18 -3.33 2.43
N ASP A 11 9.32 -4.66 2.52
CA ASP A 11 9.76 -5.47 1.38
C ASP A 11 8.78 -5.32 0.19
N ILE A 12 7.47 -5.34 0.45
CA ILE A 12 6.43 -5.10 -0.57
C ILE A 12 6.47 -3.66 -1.09
N ALA A 13 6.68 -2.67 -0.21
CA ALA A 13 6.79 -1.27 -0.63
C ALA A 13 8.02 -1.02 -1.53
N ASP A 14 9.12 -1.72 -1.26
CA ASP A 14 10.33 -1.66 -2.07
C ASP A 14 10.13 -2.35 -3.42
N GLU A 15 9.46 -3.50 -3.45
CA GLU A 15 9.06 -4.19 -4.69
C GLU A 15 8.17 -3.29 -5.55
N TYR A 16 7.09 -2.76 -4.97
CA TYR A 16 6.23 -1.77 -5.63
C TYR A 16 7.03 -0.57 -6.15
N ALA A 17 7.99 -0.04 -5.38
CA ALA A 17 8.81 1.09 -5.82
C ALA A 17 9.67 0.78 -7.06
N THR A 18 10.03 -0.49 -7.30
CA THR A 18 10.76 -0.90 -8.50
C THR A 18 9.88 -1.05 -9.74
N GLU A 19 8.58 -1.29 -9.55
CA GLU A 19 7.61 -1.50 -10.63
C GLU A 19 6.72 -0.28 -10.89
N ALA A 20 6.63 0.64 -9.93
CA ALA A 20 5.81 1.84 -10.00
C ALA A 20 6.20 2.69 -11.21
N ALA A 21 5.18 3.16 -11.94
CA ALA A 21 5.39 4.03 -13.09
C ALA A 21 6.04 5.38 -12.70
N GLU A 22 5.72 5.88 -11.51
CA GLU A 22 6.31 7.08 -10.93
C GLU A 22 7.29 6.72 -9.82
N GLN A 23 8.49 7.32 -9.85
CA GLN A 23 9.51 7.11 -8.83
C GLN A 23 8.94 7.34 -7.42
N VAL A 24 9.16 6.37 -6.54
CA VAL A 24 8.79 6.46 -5.12
C VAL A 24 9.93 7.14 -4.36
N ALA A 25 9.63 8.20 -3.63
CA ALA A 25 10.62 8.84 -2.77
C ALA A 25 10.85 8.01 -1.50
N GLU A 26 12.06 8.07 -0.93
CA GLU A 26 12.37 7.40 0.35
C GLU A 26 11.42 7.85 1.48
N SER A 27 10.98 9.12 1.45
CA SER A 27 9.99 9.65 2.39
C SER A 27 8.59 9.05 2.23
N GLU A 28 8.24 8.51 1.05
CA GLU A 28 6.96 7.82 0.82
C GLU A 28 7.00 6.36 1.28
N ARG A 29 8.19 5.78 1.52
CA ARG A 29 8.36 4.35 1.82
C ARG A 29 7.61 3.90 3.06
N ASP A 30 7.68 4.67 4.14
CA ASP A 30 6.98 4.37 5.40
C ASP A 30 5.45 4.44 5.23
N ALA A 31 4.98 5.47 4.53
CA ALA A 31 3.58 5.65 4.19
C ALA A 31 3.05 4.51 3.31
N LEU A 32 3.81 4.08 2.31
CA LEU A 32 3.44 2.95 1.46
C LEU A 32 3.41 1.63 2.25
N ALA A 33 4.42 1.37 3.09
CA ALA A 33 4.44 0.18 3.93
C ALA A 33 3.22 0.14 4.87
N HIS A 34 2.83 1.29 5.45
CA HIS A 34 1.62 1.39 6.25
C HIS A 34 0.35 1.13 5.41
N TYR A 35 0.29 1.68 4.21
CA TYR A 35 -0.84 1.47 3.31
C TYR A 35 -1.01 0.01 2.90
N PHE A 36 0.09 -0.67 2.54
CA PHE A 36 0.09 -2.11 2.28
C PHE A 36 -0.35 -2.92 3.49
N GLN A 37 0.08 -2.53 4.70
CA GLN A 37 -0.40 -3.15 5.93
C GLN A 37 -1.93 -3.05 6.06
N LEU A 38 -2.50 -1.86 5.86
CA LEU A 38 -3.95 -1.64 5.96
C LEU A 38 -4.72 -2.48 4.93
N LEU A 39 -4.30 -2.43 3.65
CA LEU A 39 -4.93 -3.17 2.56
C LEU A 39 -4.89 -4.69 2.79
N LEU A 40 -3.70 -5.24 3.03
CA LEU A 40 -3.52 -6.69 3.18
C LEU A 40 -4.17 -7.21 4.46
N THR A 41 -4.26 -6.39 5.51
CA THR A 41 -5.00 -6.75 6.73
C THR A 41 -6.50 -6.88 6.44
N ARG A 42 -7.10 -5.92 5.72
CA ARG A 42 -8.51 -6.02 5.31
C ARG A 42 -8.77 -7.22 4.40
N LEU A 43 -7.90 -7.47 3.41
CA LEU A 43 -8.00 -8.66 2.57
C LEU A 43 -7.94 -9.96 3.38
N ALA A 44 -7.00 -10.05 4.34
CA ALA A 44 -6.87 -11.22 5.21
C ALA A 44 -8.12 -11.44 6.09
N ASN A 45 -8.84 -10.36 6.44
CA ASN A 45 -10.12 -10.41 7.15
C ASN A 45 -11.31 -10.72 6.24
N ASN A 46 -11.12 -10.89 4.93
CA ASN A 46 -12.17 -11.00 3.91
C ASN A 46 -13.11 -9.78 3.87
N GLU A 47 -12.59 -8.60 4.19
CA GLU A 47 -13.33 -7.34 4.11
C GLU A 47 -13.29 -6.80 2.68
N GLU A 48 -14.40 -6.23 2.23
CA GLU A 48 -14.47 -5.54 0.93
C GLU A 48 -13.57 -4.31 0.95
N ILE A 49 -12.81 -4.13 -0.13
CA ILE A 49 -12.00 -2.94 -0.35
C ILE A 49 -12.68 -2.12 -1.44
N SER A 50 -13.61 -1.26 -1.02
CA SER A 50 -14.22 -0.25 -1.88
C SER A 50 -13.25 0.89 -2.18
N GLU A 51 -13.56 1.69 -3.20
CA GLU A 51 -12.79 2.90 -3.53
C GLU A 51 -12.72 3.88 -2.35
N GLU A 52 -13.83 4.08 -1.64
CA GLU A 52 -13.90 4.91 -0.44
C GLU A 52 -12.97 4.39 0.66
N ALA A 53 -13.00 3.08 0.92
CA ALA A 53 -12.09 2.42 1.84
C ALA A 53 -10.62 2.63 1.47
N GLN A 54 -10.27 2.54 0.19
CA GLN A 54 -8.91 2.79 -0.28
C GLN A 54 -8.48 4.25 -0.06
N GLN A 55 -9.37 5.21 -0.29
CA GLN A 55 -9.12 6.63 -0.07
C GLN A 55 -8.93 6.96 1.43
N GLU A 56 -9.74 6.37 2.31
CA GLU A 56 -9.58 6.51 3.76
C GLU A 56 -8.24 5.96 4.23
N MET A 57 -7.89 4.73 3.83
CA MET A 57 -6.61 4.10 4.19
C MET A 57 -5.42 4.87 3.61
N ALA A 58 -5.55 5.44 2.41
CA ALA A 58 -4.52 6.27 1.79
C ALA A 58 -4.28 7.56 2.59
N THR A 59 -5.38 8.18 3.06
CA THR A 59 -5.33 9.37 3.91
C THR A 59 -4.70 9.04 5.27
N GLU A 60 -5.06 7.89 5.87
CA GLU A 60 -4.50 7.41 7.13
C GLU A 60 -2.99 7.12 7.01
N ALA A 61 -2.58 6.52 5.89
CA ALA A 61 -1.18 6.21 5.62
C ALA A 61 -0.36 7.45 5.19
N GLY A 62 -1.02 8.53 4.75
CA GLY A 62 -0.35 9.72 4.25
C GLY A 62 0.18 9.58 2.83
N ILE A 63 -0.38 8.69 2.01
CA ILE A 63 -0.05 8.56 0.59
C ILE A 63 -0.97 9.44 -0.26
N ARG A 64 -0.46 9.92 -1.40
CA ARG A 64 -1.27 10.70 -2.35
C ARG A 64 -2.25 9.81 -3.10
N ALA A 65 -3.42 10.36 -3.47
CA ALA A 65 -4.46 9.62 -4.19
C ALA A 65 -3.98 8.98 -5.50
N GLY A 66 -3.03 9.59 -6.21
CA GLY A 66 -2.46 9.02 -7.44
C GLY A 66 -1.71 7.69 -7.24
N ARG A 67 -1.35 7.32 -6.00
CA ARG A 67 -0.77 6.02 -5.67
C ARG A 67 -1.81 4.93 -5.47
N ILE A 68 -3.08 5.27 -5.24
CA ILE A 68 -4.14 4.30 -4.92
C ILE A 68 -4.35 3.34 -6.09
N ASP A 69 -4.61 3.88 -7.28
CA ASP A 69 -4.86 3.07 -8.49
C ASP A 69 -3.62 2.25 -8.88
N ASP A 70 -2.42 2.84 -8.73
CA ASP A 70 -1.15 2.19 -9.05
C ASP A 70 -0.88 1.00 -8.11
N VAL A 71 -1.09 1.20 -6.80
CA VAL A 71 -1.00 0.14 -5.79
C VAL A 71 -2.06 -0.94 -6.01
N ALA A 72 -3.29 -0.57 -6.36
CA ALA A 72 -4.34 -1.54 -6.67
C ALA A 72 -3.96 -2.41 -7.89
N ASN A 73 -3.40 -1.80 -8.94
CA ASN A 73 -2.91 -2.53 -10.11
C ASN A 73 -1.74 -3.46 -9.77
N PHE A 74 -0.78 -3.00 -8.95
CA PHE A 74 0.33 -3.80 -8.45
C PHE A 74 -0.17 -5.02 -7.66
N LEU A 75 -1.06 -4.84 -6.68
CA LEU A 75 -1.59 -5.94 -5.87
C LEU A 75 -2.39 -6.96 -6.69
N ASN A 76 -3.11 -6.52 -7.73
CA ASN A 76 -3.80 -7.41 -8.65
C ASN A 76 -2.83 -8.30 -9.46
N GLN A 77 -1.60 -7.85 -9.71
CA GLN A 77 -0.58 -8.65 -10.39
C GLN A 77 0.15 -9.54 -9.39
N TRP A 78 0.60 -8.96 -8.27
CA TRP A 78 1.31 -9.64 -7.20
C TRP A 78 0.54 -10.84 -6.61
N GLY A 79 -0.79 -10.72 -6.45
CA GLY A 79 -1.62 -11.83 -5.97
C GLY A 79 -1.88 -12.96 -6.99
N ASN A 80 -1.47 -12.77 -8.25
CA ASN A 80 -1.67 -13.71 -9.35
C ASN A 80 -0.37 -14.38 -9.84
N GLU A 81 0.78 -14.05 -9.23
CA GLU A 81 2.05 -14.77 -9.43
C GLU A 81 2.14 -16.04 -8.57
#